data_AF-A0A8X7Q2A4-F1
#
_entry.id   AF-A0A8X7Q2A4-F1
#
_cell.length_a   1.000
_cell.length_b   1.000
_cell.length_c   1.000
_cell.angle_alpha   90.00
_cell.angle_beta   90.00
_cell.angle_gamma   90.00
#
_symmetry.space_group_name_H-M   'P 1'
#
loop_
_entity.id
_entity.type
_entity.pdbx_description
1 polymer ?
#
loop_
_entity_poly.entity_id
_entity_poly.type
_entity_poly.pdbx_seq_one_letter_code
_entity_poly.pdbx_strand_id
1 'polypeptide(L)'
;MEQAQQRGTHKNHPLLERFINEFSRTFNSNKWGLNGRYLVSRVVARVNSSSSSTDLGFSVLPPSAFYPVDWTRIRTFYRASTNDQSEVIWSRKRLMHLRKHNFAVHLWNRESKKLRIEERSITHRLMSASCIFCNSSLHF
;
A
#
# COMPACT_ATOMS: atom_id res chain seq x y z
N MET A 1 29.51 3.41 15.37
CA MET A 1 28.14 3.82 15.76
C MET A 1 27.47 4.36 14.51
N GLU A 2 26.55 3.56 13.99
CA GLU A 2 25.94 3.67 12.67
C GLU A 2 24.84 4.73 12.68
N GLN A 3 24.96 5.73 11.82
CA GLN A 3 23.99 6.82 11.70
C GLN A 3 22.76 6.31 10.94
N ALA A 4 21.61 6.40 11.61
CA ALA A 4 20.32 6.05 11.04
C ALA A 4 20.00 6.95 9.83
N GLN A 5 19.94 6.34 8.65
CA GLN A 5 19.44 6.94 7.42
C GLN A 5 17.98 7.42 7.64
N GLN A 6 17.80 8.73 7.78
CA GLN A 6 16.48 9.36 7.89
C GLN A 6 15.72 9.20 6.57
N ARG A 7 14.77 8.24 6.55
CA ARG A 7 13.82 8.02 5.45
C ARG A 7 12.63 8.98 5.58
N GLY A 8 12.87 10.27 5.37
CA GLY A 8 11.85 11.31 5.30
C GLY A 8 12.11 12.24 4.12
N THR A 9 11.07 12.82 3.52
CA THR A 9 11.20 13.80 2.43
C THR A 9 11.98 15.01 2.92
N HIS A 10 13.29 15.06 2.65
CA HIS A 10 14.10 16.24 2.89
C HIS A 10 13.56 17.42 2.06
N LYS A 11 13.56 18.62 2.64
CA LYS A 11 13.26 19.86 1.89
C LYS A 11 14.21 19.93 0.67
N ASN A 12 13.71 20.37 -0.47
CA ASN A 12 14.44 20.49 -1.75
C ASN A 12 14.88 19.16 -2.39
N HIS A 13 14.19 18.05 -2.12
CA HIS A 13 14.47 16.80 -2.82
C HIS A 13 14.20 16.94 -4.34
N PRO A 14 15.15 16.64 -5.25
CA PRO A 14 14.95 16.92 -6.67
C PRO A 14 13.80 16.10 -7.30
N LEU A 15 13.48 14.93 -6.74
CA LEU A 15 12.27 14.20 -7.13
C LEU A 15 10.97 14.98 -6.84
N LEU A 16 10.90 15.67 -5.69
CA LEU A 16 9.74 16.48 -5.33
C LEU A 16 9.60 17.67 -6.28
N GLU A 17 10.72 18.33 -6.61
CA GLU A 17 10.76 19.39 -7.60
C GLU A 17 10.22 18.91 -8.96
N ARG A 18 10.63 17.71 -9.42
CA ARG A 18 10.12 17.11 -10.66
C ARG A 18 8.61 16.87 -10.62
N PHE A 19 8.04 16.46 -9.48
CA PHE A 19 6.60 16.33 -9.32
C PHE A 19 5.89 17.69 -9.41
N ILE A 20 6.41 18.70 -8.72
CA ILE A 20 5.84 20.06 -8.74
C ILE A 20 5.90 20.66 -10.15
N ASN A 21 7.02 20.49 -10.85
CA ASN A 21 7.22 20.96 -12.22
C ASN A 21 6.32 20.22 -13.22
N GLU A 22 6.12 18.91 -13.07
CA GLU A 22 5.16 18.19 -13.93
C GLU A 22 3.73 18.64 -13.66
N PHE A 23 3.37 18.86 -12.39
CA PHE A 23 2.05 19.33 -12.01
C PHE A 23 1.78 20.70 -12.62
N SER A 24 2.67 21.67 -12.43
CA SER A 24 2.49 23.04 -12.92
C SER A 24 2.36 23.10 -14.46
N ARG A 25 3.08 22.25 -15.19
CA ARG A 25 3.06 22.24 -16.67
C ARG A 25 1.89 21.47 -17.28
N THR A 26 1.38 20.45 -16.60
CA THR A 26 0.39 19.52 -17.16
C THR A 26 -0.95 19.52 -16.42
N PHE A 27 -1.14 20.47 -15.49
CA PHE A 27 -2.36 20.59 -14.72
C PHE A 27 -3.58 20.68 -15.64
N ASN A 28 -4.58 19.84 -15.35
CA ASN A 28 -5.85 19.87 -16.04
C ASN A 28 -6.98 19.71 -15.03
N SER A 29 -7.75 20.77 -14.81
CA SER A 29 -8.89 20.80 -13.88
C SER A 29 -9.96 19.76 -14.19
N ASN A 30 -10.10 19.37 -15.46
CA ASN A 30 -11.11 18.41 -15.91
C ASN A 30 -10.64 16.95 -15.80
N LYS A 31 -9.36 16.68 -15.53
CA LYS A 31 -8.79 15.33 -15.50
C LYS A 31 -8.06 15.06 -14.19
N TRP A 32 -8.81 14.73 -13.14
CA TRP A 32 -8.26 14.44 -11.81
C TRP A 32 -7.11 13.41 -11.84
N GLY A 33 -7.28 12.30 -12.58
CA GLY A 33 -6.26 11.26 -12.69
C GLY A 33 -4.94 11.74 -13.32
N LEU A 34 -4.99 12.74 -14.21
CA LEU A 34 -3.82 13.33 -14.86
C LEU A 34 -2.91 14.03 -13.85
N ASN A 35 -3.51 14.63 -12.82
CA ASN A 35 -2.84 15.41 -11.77
C ASN A 35 -2.36 14.56 -10.59
N GLY A 36 -2.93 13.37 -10.41
CA GLY A 36 -2.61 12.45 -9.30
C GLY A 36 -1.79 11.24 -9.76
N ARG A 37 -2.44 10.07 -9.85
CA ARG A 37 -1.76 8.80 -10.14
C ARG A 37 -0.93 8.84 -11.42
N TYR A 38 -1.48 9.39 -12.51
CA TYR A 38 -0.75 9.42 -13.78
C TYR A 38 0.41 10.41 -13.76
N LEU A 39 0.33 11.49 -12.97
CA LEU A 39 1.47 12.39 -12.78
C LEU A 39 2.65 11.65 -12.16
N VAL A 40 2.38 10.86 -11.11
CA VAL A 40 3.41 10.05 -10.46
C VAL A 40 4.05 9.09 -11.45
N SER A 41 3.25 8.36 -12.23
CA SER A 41 3.75 7.44 -13.25
C SER A 41 4.60 8.14 -14.31
N ARG A 42 4.21 9.33 -14.80
CA ARG A 42 4.98 10.07 -15.82
C ARG A 42 6.34 10.50 -15.29
N VAL A 43 6.40 11.08 -14.09
CA VAL A 43 7.67 11.55 -13.50
C VAL A 43 8.60 10.38 -13.24
N VAL A 44 8.10 9.31 -12.61
CA VAL A 44 8.92 8.14 -12.29
C VAL A 44 9.45 7.46 -13.56
N ALA A 45 8.63 7.33 -14.61
CA ALA A 45 9.06 6.76 -15.88
C ALA A 45 10.23 7.55 -16.48
N ARG A 46 10.15 8.89 -16.53
CA ARG A 46 11.24 9.72 -17.07
C ARG A 46 12.52 9.63 -16.22
N VAL A 47 12.38 9.60 -14.90
CA VAL A 47 13.54 9.52 -14.00
C VAL A 47 14.25 8.16 -14.12
N ASN A 48 13.49 7.07 -14.25
CA ASN A 48 14.04 5.74 -14.47
C ASN A 48 14.72 5.61 -15.85
N SER A 49 14.16 6.22 -16.89
CA SER A 49 14.77 6.23 -18.23
C SER A 49 16.08 7.01 -18.32
N SER A 50 16.38 7.89 -17.35
CA SER A 50 17.58 8.71 -17.33
C SER A 50 18.66 8.20 -16.35
N SER A 51 18.57 6.95 -15.86
CA SER A 51 19.44 6.38 -14.81
C SER A 51 19.47 7.16 -13.49
N SER A 52 18.57 8.14 -13.31
CA SER A 52 18.63 9.13 -12.24
C SER A 52 17.93 8.66 -10.95
N SER A 53 17.24 7.52 -10.94
CA SER A 53 16.52 7.05 -9.74
C SER A 53 17.45 6.65 -8.59
N THR A 54 18.54 5.95 -8.90
CA THR A 54 19.60 5.64 -7.92
C THR A 54 20.29 6.91 -7.43
N ASP A 55 20.59 7.84 -8.34
CA ASP A 55 21.23 9.13 -8.02
C ASP A 55 20.36 10.02 -7.12
N LEU A 56 19.05 9.91 -7.26
CA LEU A 56 18.07 10.63 -6.44
C LEU A 56 17.67 9.87 -5.17
N GLY A 57 18.30 8.72 -4.88
CA GLY A 57 18.12 8.01 -3.62
C GLY A 57 16.71 7.45 -3.39
N PHE A 58 15.95 7.12 -4.45
CA PHE A 58 14.64 6.48 -4.31
C PHE A 58 14.53 5.19 -5.10
N SER A 59 13.63 4.32 -4.64
CA SER A 59 13.30 3.07 -5.31
C SER A 59 11.80 2.97 -5.56
N VAL A 60 11.44 2.33 -6.67
CA VAL A 60 10.06 2.04 -7.03
C VAL A 60 9.80 0.58 -6.70
N LEU A 61 8.92 0.34 -5.73
CA LEU A 61 8.54 -1.03 -5.38
C LEU A 61 7.49 -1.58 -6.36
N PRO A 62 7.50 -2.89 -6.62
CA PRO A 62 6.53 -3.51 -7.51
C PRO A 62 5.10 -3.42 -6.94
N PRO A 63 4.05 -3.49 -7.78
CA PRO A 63 2.67 -3.47 -7.33
C PRO A 63 2.36 -4.51 -6.25
N SER A 64 3.02 -5.68 -6.28
CA SER A 64 2.87 -6.73 -5.27
C SER A 64 3.16 -6.25 -3.85
N ALA A 65 3.97 -5.21 -3.65
CA ALA A 65 4.25 -4.63 -2.34
C ALA A 65 3.05 -3.92 -1.69
N PHE A 66 2.03 -3.55 -2.49
CA PHE A 66 0.86 -2.75 -2.06
C PHE A 66 -0.49 -3.38 -2.47
N TYR A 67 -0.51 -4.16 -3.55
CA TYR A 67 -1.68 -4.80 -4.14
C TYR A 67 -1.50 -6.32 -4.16
N PRO A 68 -1.41 -6.98 -2.98
CA PRO A 68 -1.14 -8.41 -2.94
C PRO A 68 -2.29 -9.27 -3.48
N VAL A 69 -3.51 -8.74 -3.57
CA VAL A 69 -4.71 -9.46 -3.99
C VAL A 69 -5.46 -8.67 -5.04
N ASP A 70 -5.93 -9.37 -6.08
CA ASP A 70 -6.76 -8.79 -7.12
C ASP A 70 -8.19 -8.51 -6.62
N TRP A 71 -8.84 -7.52 -7.22
CA TRP A 71 -10.20 -7.11 -6.89
C TRP A 71 -11.21 -8.27 -7.00
N THR A 72 -11.03 -9.20 -7.95
CA THR A 72 -11.88 -10.39 -8.11
C THR A 72 -11.81 -11.36 -6.93
N ARG A 73 -10.68 -11.35 -6.19
CA ARG A 73 -10.40 -12.29 -5.10
C ARG A 73 -10.46 -11.65 -3.71
N ILE A 74 -10.69 -10.35 -3.61
CA ILE A 74 -10.66 -9.62 -2.34
C ILE A 74 -11.66 -10.18 -1.32
N ARG A 75 -12.79 -10.73 -1.78
CA ARG A 75 -13.82 -11.33 -0.91
C ARG A 75 -13.25 -12.45 -0.02
N THR A 76 -12.23 -13.18 -0.48
CA THR A 76 -11.56 -14.22 0.30
C THR A 76 -10.85 -13.68 1.54
N PHE A 77 -10.47 -12.40 1.55
CA PHE A 77 -9.83 -11.77 2.70
C PHE A 77 -10.83 -11.35 3.79
N TYR A 78 -12.12 -11.28 3.46
CA TYR A 78 -13.18 -10.86 4.38
C TYR A 78 -13.88 -12.04 5.06
N ARG A 79 -13.73 -13.24 4.51
CA ARG A 79 -14.32 -14.48 5.05
C ARG A 79 -13.41 -15.12 6.09
N ALA A 80 -14.01 -15.68 7.13
CA ALA A 80 -13.34 -16.55 8.07
C ALA A 80 -12.94 -17.85 7.35
N SER A 81 -11.78 -18.41 7.71
CA SER A 81 -11.49 -19.80 7.35
C SER A 81 -12.52 -20.70 8.03
N THR A 82 -13.16 -21.58 7.28
CA THR A 82 -14.09 -22.57 7.83
C THR A 82 -13.31 -23.64 8.63
N ASN A 83 -14.02 -24.62 9.20
CA ASN A 83 -13.38 -25.78 9.85
C ASN A 83 -12.62 -26.70 8.87
N ASP A 84 -12.55 -26.34 7.58
CA ASP A 84 -11.63 -26.96 6.64
C ASP A 84 -10.18 -26.59 6.98
N GLN A 85 -9.42 -27.63 7.35
CA GLN A 85 -8.01 -27.52 7.70
C GLN A 85 -7.17 -26.87 6.58
N SER A 86 -7.53 -27.10 5.32
CA SER A 86 -6.82 -26.54 4.16
C SER A 86 -6.98 -25.02 4.07
N GLU A 87 -8.20 -24.51 4.29
CA GLU A 87 -8.49 -23.06 4.31
C GLU A 87 -7.80 -22.36 5.48
N VAL A 88 -7.75 -23.01 6.65
CA VAL A 88 -7.06 -22.49 7.83
C VAL A 88 -5.55 -22.38 7.57
N ILE A 89 -4.94 -23.41 7.00
CA ILE A 89 -3.51 -23.42 6.65
C ILE A 89 -3.22 -22.34 5.59
N TRP A 90 -4.05 -22.25 4.54
CA TRP A 90 -3.90 -21.23 3.50
C TRP A 90 -3.97 -19.82 4.08
N SER A 91 -4.98 -19.53 4.90
CA SER A 91 -5.20 -18.21 5.51
C SER A 91 -4.03 -17.80 6.41
N ARG A 92 -3.51 -18.74 7.23
CA ARG A 92 -2.31 -18.50 8.05
C ARG A 92 -1.07 -18.21 7.20
N LYS A 93 -0.79 -19.04 6.19
CA LYS A 93 0.35 -18.83 5.27
C LYS A 93 0.22 -17.49 4.55
N ARG A 94 -0.99 -17.15 4.11
CA ARG A 94 -1.29 -15.89 3.42
C ARG A 94 -1.05 -14.69 4.32
N LEU A 95 -1.55 -14.72 5.56
CA LEU A 95 -1.32 -13.65 6.54
C LEU A 95 0.17 -13.44 6.84
N MET A 96 0.92 -14.52 7.03
CA MET A 96 2.36 -14.46 7.26
C MET A 96 3.10 -13.87 6.06
N HIS A 97 2.74 -14.29 4.84
CA HIS A 97 3.31 -13.72 3.63
C HIS A 97 3.01 -12.22 3.51
N LEU A 98 1.77 -11.81 3.82
CA LEU A 98 1.36 -10.42 3.81
C LEU A 98 2.24 -9.57 4.73
N ARG A 99 2.38 -9.98 5.99
CA ARG A 99 3.19 -9.26 6.99
C ARG A 99 4.67 -9.18 6.64
N LYS A 100 5.23 -10.20 5.99
CA LYS A 100 6.67 -10.25 5.69
C LYS A 100 7.05 -9.46 4.43
N HIS A 101 6.21 -9.47 3.40
CA HIS A 101 6.60 -9.00 2.07
C HIS A 101 5.81 -7.77 1.57
N ASN A 102 4.82 -7.30 2.32
CA ASN A 102 3.92 -6.23 1.85
C ASN A 102 3.97 -5.06 2.82
N PHE A 103 4.01 -3.85 2.25
CA PHE A 103 3.96 -2.61 3.03
C PHE A 103 2.52 -2.20 3.32
N ALA A 104 1.61 -2.49 2.40
CA ALA A 104 0.19 -2.21 2.56
C ALA A 104 -0.67 -3.24 1.84
N VAL A 105 -1.96 -3.28 2.20
CA VAL A 105 -2.98 -4.08 1.51
C VAL A 105 -4.09 -3.15 1.04
N HIS A 106 -4.21 -2.98 -0.28
CA HIS A 106 -5.34 -2.27 -0.87
C HIS A 106 -6.63 -3.12 -0.76
N LEU A 107 -7.67 -2.57 -0.12
CA LEU A 107 -8.90 -3.30 0.20
C LEU A 107 -9.99 -3.22 -0.88
N TRP A 108 -9.75 -2.53 -2.00
CA TRP A 108 -10.68 -2.42 -3.13
C TRP A 108 -12.10 -1.96 -2.74
N ASN A 109 -12.23 -0.75 -2.16
CA ASN A 109 -13.50 -0.26 -1.57
C ASN A 109 -14.74 -0.43 -2.46
N ARG A 110 -14.62 -0.30 -3.78
CA ARG A 110 -15.74 -0.55 -4.71
C ARG A 110 -16.33 -1.96 -4.55
N GLU A 111 -15.45 -2.95 -4.42
CA GLU A 111 -15.79 -4.37 -4.29
C GLU A 111 -16.07 -4.76 -2.83
N SER A 112 -15.36 -4.16 -1.87
CA SER A 112 -15.41 -4.56 -0.48
C SER A 112 -16.40 -3.81 0.41
N LYS A 113 -16.93 -2.65 -0.03
CA LYS A 113 -17.82 -1.80 0.81
C LYS A 113 -19.06 -2.51 1.37
N LYS A 114 -19.53 -3.58 0.72
CA LYS A 114 -20.70 -4.37 1.17
C LYS A 114 -20.31 -5.66 1.91
N LEU A 115 -19.02 -5.96 2.01
CA LEU A 115 -18.54 -7.17 2.66
C LEU A 115 -18.41 -6.93 4.16
N ARG A 116 -19.03 -7.80 4.95
CA ARG A 116 -18.78 -7.85 6.40
C ARG A 116 -17.40 -8.44 6.63
N ILE A 117 -16.61 -7.81 7.50
CA ILE A 117 -15.36 -8.39 8.00
C ILE A 117 -15.75 -9.48 9.00
N GLU A 118 -15.59 -10.73 8.62
CA GLU A 118 -15.82 -11.85 9.53
C GLU A 118 -14.68 -11.95 10.54
N GLU A 119 -15.01 -12.30 11.78
CA GLU A 119 -14.01 -12.56 12.81
C GLU A 119 -13.03 -13.64 12.30
N ARG A 120 -11.74 -13.50 12.63
CA ARG A 120 -10.68 -14.44 12.23
C ARG A 120 -10.37 -14.48 10.72
N SER A 121 -11.04 -13.69 9.88
CA SER A 121 -10.64 -13.44 8.49
C SER A 121 -9.25 -12.79 8.40
N ILE A 122 -8.65 -12.80 7.20
CA ILE A 122 -7.35 -12.14 6.96
C ILE A 122 -7.45 -10.64 7.28
N THR A 123 -8.50 -9.97 6.82
CA THR A 123 -8.71 -8.53 7.03
C THR A 123 -8.87 -8.22 8.52
N HIS A 124 -9.69 -9.01 9.24
CA HIS A 124 -9.82 -8.87 10.69
C HIS A 124 -8.46 -8.95 11.39
N ARG A 125 -7.67 -9.99 11.10
CA ARG A 125 -6.36 -10.21 11.73
C ARG A 125 -5.32 -9.15 11.37
N LEU A 126 -5.38 -8.58 10.17
CA LEU A 126 -4.53 -7.45 9.79
C LEU A 126 -4.93 -6.18 10.55
N MET A 127 -6.21 -5.85 10.59
CA MET A 127 -6.72 -4.67 11.28
C MET A 127 -6.46 -4.74 12.79
N SER A 128 -6.75 -5.88 13.43
CA SER A 128 -6.50 -6.06 14.87
C SER A 128 -5.01 -5.91 15.21
N ALA A 129 -4.11 -6.41 14.36
CA ALA A 129 -2.66 -6.34 14.63
C ALA A 129 -2.06 -4.93 14.46
N SER A 130 -2.70 -4.09 13.65
CA SER A 130 -2.27 -2.70 13.40
C SER A 130 -3.13 -1.68 14.15
N CYS A 131 -4.00 -2.14 15.05
CA CYS A 131 -4.98 -1.29 15.71
C CYS A 131 -4.35 -0.48 16.84
N ILE A 132 -4.25 0.84 16.62
CA ILE A 132 -3.73 1.78 17.63
C ILE A 132 -4.71 2.03 18.78
N PHE A 133 -6.02 1.80 18.58
CA PHE A 133 -7.08 2.02 19.56
C PHE A 133 -7.61 0.72 20.20
N CYS A 134 -7.09 -0.44 19.85
CA CYS A 134 -7.58 -1.71 20.41
C CYS A 134 -6.90 -2.06 21.74
N ASN A 135 -5.80 -1.36 22.07
CA ASN A 135 -5.12 -1.47 23.38
C ASN A 135 -5.70 -0.54 24.44
N SER A 136 -6.66 0.34 24.12
CA SER A 136 -7.34 1.19 25.12
C SER A 136 -8.48 0.42 25.82
N SER A 137 -8.16 -0.77 26.32
CA SER A 137 -8.84 -1.36 27.48
C SER A 137 -8.01 -1.03 28.73
N LEU A 138 -7.76 0.25 28.97
CA LEU A 138 -7.49 0.73 30.32
C LEU A 138 -8.83 1.22 30.83
N HIS A 139 -9.36 0.45 31.76
CA HIS A 139 -10.54 0.73 32.56
C HIS A 139 -10.58 2.21 32.98
N PHE A 140 -11.70 2.88 32.70
CA PHE A 140 -12.21 3.94 33.58
C PHE A 140 -13.13 3.30 34.61
#